data_AF-A0AA96ZU95-F1
#
_entry.id   AF-A0AA96ZU95-F1
#
_cell.length_a   1.000
_cell.length_b   1.000
_cell.length_c   1.000
_cell.angle_alpha   90.00
_cell.angle_beta   90.00
_cell.angle_gamma   90.00
#
_symmetry.space_group_name_H-M   'P 1'
#
loop_
_entity.id
_entity.type
_entity.pdbx_description
1 polymer ?
#
loop_
_entity_poly.entity_id
_entity_poly.type
_entity_poly.pdbx_seq_one_letter_code
_entity_poly.pdbx_strand_id
1 'polypeptide(L)'
;MRRLTDGLLVSVSIETLDDIVYENEDNVTDVIQVKHHESGKNLTSSSNDFWKTVKIWIDTKNEPGVTNDTLFYLITTETISEDSIPYYLKEDGHRDVAEAIKKMDEWTVKEKVQKDFKKIFELYNEMECFEKENLFKNCFILDKSINISNIREEISKEIHHSCEPNQIEKFVDRLIERWLTLVETKIRSDYKLISGVDIYSIISELREEFKRDNLPVDSEIMEIQLEYESYWRYMFIKQLDLIHMSEKTKRYAVEDYYQSREQRSRWAREGFLYPGELDKYDKKLKVEWERQFEFEKSKNNYLKKEDLIQIGQEIYNTFQKTGEPIRKNFSDPFLSRGSYHILSDELEVGWHPQYYEKLKSRNMKNGDEND
;
A
#
# COMPACT_ATOMS: atom_id res chain seq x y z
N MET A 1 -11.06 -3.08 11.39
CA MET A 1 -11.49 -1.78 11.94
C MET A 1 -12.38 -1.95 13.17
N ARG A 2 -13.55 -2.61 13.07
CA ARG A 2 -14.50 -2.76 14.21
C ARG A 2 -13.98 -3.49 15.45
N ARG A 3 -12.93 -4.32 15.33
CA ARG A 3 -12.26 -4.93 16.50
C ARG A 3 -11.07 -4.12 17.03
N LEU A 4 -10.55 -3.18 16.24
CA LEU A 4 -9.52 -2.24 16.71
C LEU A 4 -10.09 -1.23 17.71
N THR A 5 -11.41 -0.97 17.64
CA THR A 5 -12.11 -0.12 18.61
C THR A 5 -12.27 -0.76 19.98
N ASP A 6 -12.18 -2.09 20.08
CA ASP A 6 -12.27 -2.85 21.34
C ASP A 6 -10.88 -3.08 22.00
N GLY A 7 -9.79 -2.67 21.32
CA GLY A 7 -8.43 -2.66 21.87
C GLY A 7 -7.34 -2.96 20.83
N LEU A 8 -6.12 -2.47 21.07
CA LEU A 8 -4.92 -2.72 20.25
C LEU A 8 -4.32 -4.12 20.44
N LEU A 9 -4.93 -4.97 21.28
CA LEU A 9 -4.40 -6.28 21.68
C LEU A 9 -4.76 -7.42 20.72
N VAL A 10 -5.61 -7.16 19.73
CA VAL A 10 -6.01 -8.17 18.75
C VAL A 10 -4.92 -8.31 17.68
N SER A 11 -4.48 -9.55 17.45
CA SER A 11 -3.63 -9.91 16.32
C SER A 11 -4.40 -10.76 15.32
N VAL A 12 -4.07 -10.63 14.05
CA VAL A 12 -4.65 -11.41 12.96
C VAL A 12 -3.55 -12.15 12.20
N SER A 13 -3.77 -13.41 11.91
CA SER A 13 -2.97 -14.19 10.97
C SER A 13 -3.84 -14.61 9.78
N ILE A 14 -3.20 -14.76 8.61
CA ILE A 14 -3.86 -15.05 7.34
C ILE A 14 -3.25 -16.31 6.76
N GLU A 15 -4.08 -17.23 6.24
CA GLU A 15 -3.66 -18.52 5.70
C GLU A 15 -2.84 -19.34 6.73
N THR A 16 -3.43 -19.54 7.92
CA THR A 16 -2.86 -20.31 9.05
C THR A 16 -3.71 -21.52 9.39
N LEU A 17 -4.48 -21.48 10.49
CA LEU A 17 -5.43 -22.55 10.85
C LEU A 17 -6.61 -22.59 9.88
N ASP A 18 -6.98 -21.44 9.30
CA ASP A 18 -7.93 -21.25 8.22
C ASP A 18 -7.59 -19.94 7.47
N ASP A 19 -8.50 -19.41 6.65
CA ASP A 19 -8.29 -18.20 5.85
C ASP A 19 -7.88 -16.99 6.71
N ILE A 20 -8.58 -16.74 7.82
CA ILE A 20 -8.31 -15.64 8.76
C ILE A 20 -8.44 -16.16 10.19
N VAL A 21 -7.45 -15.88 11.03
CA VAL A 21 -7.46 -16.28 12.44
C VAL A 21 -7.16 -15.06 13.31
N TYR A 22 -7.96 -14.85 14.34
CA TYR A 22 -7.72 -13.83 15.36
C TYR A 22 -7.18 -14.47 16.63
N GLU A 23 -6.14 -13.87 17.17
CA GLU A 23 -5.41 -14.34 18.35
C GLU A 23 -5.25 -13.20 19.36
N ASN A 24 -5.35 -13.57 20.65
CA ASN A 24 -4.99 -12.70 21.77
C ASN A 24 -3.97 -13.44 22.64
N GLU A 25 -2.76 -12.89 22.71
CA GLU A 25 -1.59 -13.59 23.27
C GLU A 25 -1.40 -14.96 22.61
N ASP A 26 -1.50 -16.04 23.38
CA ASP A 26 -1.33 -17.41 22.89
C ASP A 26 -2.68 -18.13 22.62
N ASN A 27 -3.82 -17.44 22.75
CA ASN A 27 -5.15 -18.02 22.58
C ASN A 27 -5.79 -17.64 21.24
N VAL A 28 -6.25 -18.64 20.51
CA VAL A 28 -7.04 -18.45 19.30
C VAL A 28 -8.45 -18.04 19.69
N THR A 29 -8.81 -16.80 19.38
CA THR A 29 -10.13 -16.24 19.69
C THR A 29 -11.16 -16.57 18.61
N ASP A 30 -10.76 -16.47 17.33
CA ASP A 30 -11.67 -16.70 16.22
C ASP A 30 -10.97 -17.37 15.05
N VAL A 31 -11.63 -18.34 14.44
CA VAL A 31 -11.20 -19.01 13.20
C VAL A 31 -12.26 -18.74 12.13
N ILE A 32 -11.87 -18.09 11.05
CA ILE A 32 -12.80 -17.57 10.05
C ILE A 32 -12.48 -18.14 8.68
N GLN A 33 -13.47 -18.82 8.12
CA GLN A 33 -13.51 -19.17 6.71
C GLN A 33 -14.29 -18.10 5.94
N VAL A 34 -13.75 -17.66 4.80
CA VAL A 34 -14.43 -16.76 3.87
C VAL A 34 -14.77 -17.50 2.57
N LYS A 35 -16.00 -17.33 2.08
CA LYS A 35 -16.45 -17.84 0.78
C LYS A 35 -17.08 -16.73 -0.03
N HIS A 36 -16.51 -16.48 -1.21
CA HIS A 36 -17.00 -15.47 -2.13
C HIS A 36 -17.66 -16.12 -3.34
N HIS A 37 -18.83 -15.60 -3.70
CA HIS A 37 -19.63 -16.04 -4.84
C HIS A 37 -20.20 -14.84 -5.59
N GLU A 38 -20.41 -15.01 -6.91
CA GLU A 38 -21.27 -14.12 -7.67
C GLU A 38 -22.71 -14.20 -7.16
N SER A 39 -23.44 -13.07 -7.24
CA SER A 39 -24.77 -12.90 -6.64
C SER A 39 -25.76 -13.97 -7.09
N GLY A 40 -26.62 -14.44 -6.17
CA GLY A 40 -27.77 -15.30 -6.48
C GLY A 40 -27.62 -16.77 -6.12
N LYS A 41 -26.53 -17.18 -5.47
CA LYS A 41 -26.40 -18.52 -4.89
C LYS A 41 -26.90 -18.57 -3.45
N ASN A 42 -27.38 -19.76 -3.07
CA ASN A 42 -27.87 -20.04 -1.74
C ASN A 42 -27.03 -21.11 -1.04
N LEU A 43 -26.70 -20.84 0.22
CA LEU A 43 -26.10 -21.83 1.10
C LEU A 43 -27.22 -22.75 1.64
N THR A 44 -27.05 -24.07 1.46
CA THR A 44 -28.03 -25.12 1.78
C THR A 44 -27.37 -26.25 2.56
N SER A 45 -28.17 -27.17 3.10
CA SER A 45 -27.68 -28.42 3.72
C SER A 45 -26.88 -29.32 2.77
N SER A 46 -27.01 -29.16 1.46
CA SER A 46 -26.24 -29.90 0.45
C SER A 46 -24.98 -29.17 -0.02
N SER A 47 -24.74 -27.94 0.44
CA SER A 47 -23.66 -27.11 -0.10
C SER A 47 -22.29 -27.68 0.29
N ASN A 48 -21.42 -27.81 -0.71
CA ASN A 48 -20.05 -28.28 -0.55
C ASN A 48 -19.23 -27.36 0.35
N ASP A 49 -19.43 -26.05 0.22
CA ASP A 49 -18.72 -25.06 1.04
C ASP A 49 -19.06 -25.22 2.51
N PHE A 50 -20.34 -25.47 2.85
CA PHE A 50 -20.75 -25.73 4.22
C PHE A 50 -20.03 -26.96 4.81
N TRP A 51 -20.10 -28.12 4.14
CA TRP A 51 -19.52 -29.35 4.69
C TRP A 51 -17.99 -29.34 4.73
N LYS A 52 -17.33 -28.69 3.78
CA LYS A 52 -15.88 -28.48 3.83
C LYS A 52 -15.49 -27.61 5.01
N THR A 53 -16.25 -26.54 5.29
CA THR A 53 -16.00 -25.69 6.46
C THR A 53 -16.28 -26.43 7.77
N VAL A 54 -17.33 -27.24 7.85
CA VAL A 54 -17.56 -28.13 9.01
C VAL A 54 -16.37 -29.06 9.24
N LYS A 55 -15.80 -29.65 8.19
CA LYS A 55 -14.60 -30.48 8.31
C LYS A 55 -13.44 -29.69 8.93
N ILE A 56 -13.20 -28.47 8.46
CA ILE A 56 -12.14 -27.60 8.99
C ILE A 56 -12.38 -27.33 10.48
N TRP A 57 -13.60 -26.96 10.88
CA TRP A 57 -13.92 -26.77 12.31
C TRP A 57 -13.65 -28.00 13.16
N ILE A 58 -14.00 -29.20 12.66
CA ILE A 58 -13.73 -30.47 13.36
C ILE A 58 -12.23 -30.75 13.48
N ASP A 59 -11.44 -30.46 12.45
CA ASP A 59 -9.99 -30.66 12.46
C ASP A 59 -9.31 -29.63 13.38
N THR A 60 -9.72 -28.36 13.31
CA THR A 60 -9.10 -27.24 14.02
C THR A 60 -9.41 -27.22 15.52
N LYS A 61 -10.53 -27.81 15.98
CA LYS A 61 -10.92 -27.79 17.41
C LYS A 61 -9.87 -28.35 18.38
N ASN A 62 -8.94 -29.17 17.87
CA ASN A 62 -7.88 -29.81 18.65
C ASN A 62 -6.49 -29.19 18.43
N GLU A 63 -6.37 -28.12 17.64
CA GLU A 63 -5.10 -27.46 17.37
C GLU A 63 -4.61 -26.67 18.59
N PRO A 64 -3.28 -26.47 18.75
CA PRO A 64 -2.73 -25.69 19.85
C PRO A 64 -3.30 -24.27 19.91
N GLY A 65 -3.63 -23.81 21.12
CA GLY A 65 -4.19 -22.48 21.36
C GLY A 65 -5.71 -22.37 21.11
N VAL A 66 -6.33 -23.38 20.50
CA VAL A 66 -7.78 -23.48 20.36
C VAL A 66 -8.40 -23.99 21.66
N THR A 67 -9.46 -23.33 22.11
CA THR A 67 -10.13 -23.61 23.39
C THR A 67 -11.63 -23.78 23.19
N ASN A 68 -12.34 -24.18 24.26
CA ASN A 68 -13.81 -24.25 24.25
C ASN A 68 -14.50 -22.88 24.17
N ASP A 69 -13.75 -21.78 24.21
CA ASP A 69 -14.26 -20.42 24.01
C ASP A 69 -13.93 -19.87 22.61
N THR A 70 -13.14 -20.61 21.81
CA THR A 70 -12.82 -20.22 20.43
C THR A 70 -14.06 -20.25 19.55
N LEU A 71 -14.27 -19.17 18.80
CA LEU A 71 -15.40 -18.98 17.90
C LEU A 71 -15.02 -19.34 16.46
N PHE A 72 -15.92 -20.02 15.76
CA PHE A 72 -15.72 -20.45 14.38
C PHE A 72 -16.74 -19.77 13.47
N TYR A 73 -16.28 -19.15 12.38
CA TYR A 73 -17.16 -18.44 11.46
C TYR A 73 -17.04 -18.95 10.04
N LEU A 74 -18.19 -19.06 9.37
CA LEU A 74 -18.29 -19.08 7.91
C LEU A 74 -18.89 -17.75 7.46
N ILE A 75 -18.08 -16.92 6.80
CA ILE A 75 -18.50 -15.66 6.20
C ILE A 75 -18.72 -15.89 4.70
N THR A 76 -19.96 -15.71 4.23
CA THR A 76 -20.31 -15.93 2.82
C THR A 76 -21.10 -14.78 2.22
N THR A 77 -20.92 -14.53 0.92
CA THR A 77 -21.75 -13.61 0.14
C THR A 77 -23.09 -14.22 -0.28
N GLU A 78 -23.27 -15.54 -0.09
CA GLU A 78 -24.52 -16.25 -0.41
C GLU A 78 -25.64 -15.88 0.57
N THR A 79 -26.88 -16.20 0.20
CA THR A 79 -28.02 -16.16 1.13
C THR A 79 -28.27 -17.55 1.70
N ILE A 80 -28.53 -17.66 3.00
CA ILE A 80 -28.89 -18.95 3.59
C ILE A 80 -30.33 -19.32 3.26
N SER A 81 -30.56 -20.57 2.86
CA SER A 81 -31.91 -21.10 2.66
C SER A 81 -32.60 -21.38 4.00
N GLU A 82 -33.86 -20.98 4.12
CA GLU A 82 -34.67 -21.25 5.32
C GLU A 82 -34.77 -22.74 5.63
N ASP A 83 -34.86 -23.08 6.91
CA ASP A 83 -34.96 -24.46 7.44
C ASP A 83 -33.81 -25.41 7.06
N SER A 84 -32.73 -24.89 6.46
CA SER A 84 -31.50 -25.65 6.19
C SER A 84 -30.61 -25.75 7.44
N ILE A 85 -29.61 -26.65 7.43
CA ILE A 85 -28.65 -26.77 8.54
C ILE A 85 -27.93 -25.43 8.79
N PRO A 86 -27.39 -24.74 7.76
CA PRO A 86 -26.77 -23.43 7.95
C PRO A 86 -27.69 -22.37 8.59
N TYR A 87 -29.00 -22.44 8.36
CA TYR A 87 -29.98 -21.49 8.92
C TYR A 87 -29.99 -21.52 10.43
N TYR A 88 -29.90 -22.71 11.02
CA TYR A 88 -29.90 -22.89 12.46
C TYR A 88 -28.55 -22.56 13.13
N LEU A 89 -27.50 -22.34 12.35
CA LEU A 89 -26.17 -21.87 12.81
C LEU A 89 -25.94 -20.38 12.51
N LYS A 90 -26.90 -19.70 11.90
CA LYS A 90 -26.79 -18.28 11.57
C LYS A 90 -26.76 -17.43 12.84
N GLU A 91 -25.99 -16.34 12.84
CA GLU A 91 -25.95 -15.39 13.95
C GLU A 91 -27.16 -14.44 13.93
N ASP A 92 -28.36 -14.99 14.15
CA ASP A 92 -29.59 -14.21 14.26
C ASP A 92 -30.59 -14.84 15.27
N GLY A 93 -31.80 -14.28 15.34
CA GLY A 93 -32.84 -14.74 16.27
C GLY A 93 -33.40 -16.14 16.01
N HIS A 94 -33.02 -16.80 14.90
CA HIS A 94 -33.49 -18.13 14.52
C HIS A 94 -32.48 -19.24 14.83
N ARG A 95 -31.34 -18.90 15.44
CA ARG A 95 -30.29 -19.85 15.78
C ARG A 95 -30.79 -20.92 16.75
N ASP A 96 -30.61 -22.19 16.39
CA ASP A 96 -30.95 -23.35 17.20
C ASP A 96 -29.92 -24.47 16.97
N VAL A 97 -28.93 -24.55 17.85
CA VAL A 97 -27.83 -25.52 17.75
C VAL A 97 -28.35 -26.97 17.85
N ALA A 98 -29.38 -27.20 18.66
CA ALA A 98 -29.92 -28.55 18.84
C ALA A 98 -30.63 -29.04 17.57
N GLU A 99 -31.42 -28.17 16.93
CA GLU A 99 -32.06 -28.49 15.65
C GLU A 99 -31.02 -28.60 14.52
N ALA A 100 -29.95 -27.80 14.53
CA ALA A 100 -28.83 -27.94 13.59
C ALA A 100 -28.18 -29.32 13.69
N ILE A 101 -27.80 -29.76 14.90
CA ILE A 101 -27.18 -31.07 15.15
C ILE A 101 -28.11 -32.21 14.75
N LYS A 102 -29.39 -32.14 15.14
CA LYS A 102 -30.40 -33.13 14.75
C LYS A 102 -30.49 -33.25 13.23
N LYS A 103 -30.57 -32.14 12.50
CA LYS A 103 -30.62 -32.15 11.03
C LYS A 103 -29.31 -32.64 10.43
N MET A 104 -28.15 -32.36 11.03
CA MET A 104 -26.86 -32.92 10.61
C MET A 104 -26.83 -34.44 10.79
N ASP A 105 -27.26 -34.97 11.93
CA ASP A 105 -27.34 -36.41 12.20
C ASP A 105 -28.29 -37.12 11.21
N GLU A 106 -29.45 -36.53 10.90
CA GLU A 106 -30.35 -37.02 9.85
C GLU A 106 -29.73 -36.95 8.44
N TRP A 107 -28.81 -36.02 8.21
CA TRP A 107 -28.20 -35.80 6.91
C TRP A 107 -27.05 -36.78 6.63
N THR A 108 -26.20 -37.06 7.61
CA THR A 108 -25.00 -37.89 7.43
C THR A 108 -25.32 -39.36 7.11
N VAL A 109 -26.53 -39.82 7.46
CA VAL A 109 -27.01 -41.19 7.17
C VAL A 109 -27.65 -41.35 5.78
N LYS A 110 -27.85 -40.27 5.01
CA LYS A 110 -28.47 -40.34 3.67
C LYS A 110 -27.49 -40.89 2.63
N GLU A 111 -27.73 -42.11 2.14
CA GLU A 111 -26.86 -42.82 1.18
C GLU A 111 -26.47 -42.01 -0.07
N LYS A 112 -27.40 -41.23 -0.64
CA LYS A 112 -27.14 -40.42 -1.85
C LYS A 112 -26.09 -39.33 -1.64
N VAL A 113 -25.88 -38.87 -0.41
CA VAL A 113 -24.98 -37.76 -0.07
C VAL A 113 -23.60 -38.27 0.41
N GLN A 114 -23.53 -39.52 0.88
CA GLN A 114 -22.28 -40.10 1.39
C GLN A 114 -21.16 -40.17 0.34
N LYS A 115 -21.45 -40.24 -0.96
CA LYS A 115 -20.41 -40.34 -1.99
C LYS A 115 -19.48 -39.13 -2.03
N ASP A 116 -20.00 -37.94 -1.79
CA ASP A 116 -19.26 -36.69 -1.97
C ASP A 116 -18.58 -36.21 -0.67
N PHE A 117 -19.12 -36.60 0.49
CA PHE A 117 -18.68 -36.14 1.81
C PHE A 117 -18.30 -37.25 2.80
N LYS A 118 -18.11 -38.49 2.32
CA LYS A 118 -17.90 -39.68 3.16
C LYS A 118 -16.98 -39.44 4.36
N LYS A 119 -15.76 -38.96 4.11
CA LYS A 119 -14.73 -38.73 5.14
C LYS A 119 -15.17 -37.68 6.18
N ILE A 120 -15.90 -36.65 5.73
CA ILE A 120 -16.39 -35.58 6.63
C ILE A 120 -17.46 -36.15 7.55
N PHE A 121 -18.37 -36.96 7.00
CA PHE A 121 -19.42 -37.59 7.78
C PHE A 121 -18.88 -38.63 8.75
N GLU A 122 -17.85 -39.38 8.37
CA GLU A 122 -17.13 -40.29 9.28
C GLU A 122 -16.56 -39.51 10.47
N LEU A 123 -15.78 -38.44 10.23
CA LEU A 123 -15.24 -37.58 11.29
C LEU A 123 -16.32 -36.99 12.20
N TYR A 124 -17.40 -36.47 11.61
CA TYR A 124 -18.51 -35.91 12.39
C TYR A 124 -19.25 -36.98 13.22
N ASN A 125 -19.45 -38.19 12.67
CA ASN A 125 -20.15 -39.28 13.35
C ASN A 125 -19.29 -39.95 14.42
N GLU A 126 -17.96 -39.83 14.37
CA GLU A 126 -17.04 -40.27 15.41
C GLU A 126 -17.12 -39.39 16.68
N MET A 127 -17.59 -38.15 16.56
CA MET A 127 -17.75 -37.25 17.71
C MET A 127 -18.90 -37.67 18.62
N GLU A 128 -18.67 -37.56 19.93
CA GLU A 128 -19.72 -37.76 20.93
C GLU A 128 -20.74 -36.59 20.93
N CYS A 129 -21.96 -36.84 21.43
CA CYS A 129 -23.02 -35.82 21.45
C CYS A 129 -22.57 -34.53 22.16
N PHE A 130 -21.85 -34.65 23.28
CA PHE A 130 -21.38 -33.47 24.03
C PHE A 130 -20.30 -32.69 23.25
N GLU A 131 -19.47 -33.37 22.44
CA GLU A 131 -18.46 -32.71 21.63
C GLU A 131 -19.10 -31.93 20.47
N LYS A 132 -20.13 -32.49 19.85
CA LYS A 132 -20.93 -31.81 18.82
C LYS A 132 -21.57 -30.55 19.40
N GLU A 133 -22.23 -30.67 20.55
CA GLU A 133 -22.85 -29.52 21.23
C GLU A 133 -21.83 -28.43 21.56
N ASN A 134 -20.68 -28.79 22.15
CA ASN A 134 -19.63 -27.83 22.48
C ASN A 134 -19.08 -27.13 21.23
N LEU A 135 -18.80 -27.86 20.15
CA LEU A 135 -18.28 -27.28 18.91
C LEU A 135 -19.31 -26.34 18.26
N PHE A 136 -20.50 -26.85 17.93
CA PHE A 136 -21.48 -26.08 17.17
C PHE A 136 -22.12 -24.95 17.96
N LYS A 137 -22.04 -24.97 19.30
CA LYS A 137 -22.38 -23.80 20.12
C LYS A 137 -21.52 -22.58 19.78
N ASN A 138 -20.27 -22.79 19.35
CA ASN A 138 -19.34 -21.73 18.96
C ASN A 138 -19.17 -21.56 17.44
N CYS A 139 -19.91 -22.32 16.63
CA CYS A 139 -19.94 -22.13 15.18
C CYS A 139 -21.04 -21.15 14.76
N PHE A 140 -20.69 -20.21 13.90
CA PHE A 140 -21.57 -19.16 13.40
C PHE A 140 -21.45 -19.03 11.89
N ILE A 141 -22.55 -18.67 11.23
CA ILE A 141 -22.57 -18.38 9.80
C ILE A 141 -23.12 -16.98 9.57
N LEU A 142 -22.36 -16.20 8.80
CA LEU A 142 -22.67 -14.83 8.41
C LEU A 142 -22.93 -14.80 6.90
N ASP A 143 -24.21 -14.72 6.53
CA ASP A 143 -24.65 -14.66 5.13
C ASP A 143 -24.79 -13.22 4.63
N LYS A 144 -24.93 -13.04 3.31
CA LYS A 144 -25.07 -11.72 2.66
C LYS A 144 -23.95 -10.74 3.03
N SER A 145 -22.75 -11.27 3.26
CA SER A 145 -21.58 -10.47 3.57
C SER A 145 -21.16 -9.61 2.37
N ILE A 146 -20.37 -8.57 2.64
CA ILE A 146 -19.94 -7.58 1.65
C ILE A 146 -19.24 -8.29 0.47
N ASN A 147 -19.69 -7.99 -0.75
CA ASN A 147 -19.03 -8.46 -1.96
C ASN A 147 -17.72 -7.69 -2.20
N ILE A 148 -16.70 -8.35 -2.75
CA ILE A 148 -15.40 -7.75 -3.12
C ILE A 148 -15.53 -6.42 -3.87
N SER A 149 -16.56 -6.29 -4.72
CA SER A 149 -16.85 -5.09 -5.51
C SER A 149 -17.18 -3.86 -4.66
N ASN A 150 -17.70 -4.07 -3.45
CA ASN A 150 -18.16 -3.02 -2.54
C ASN A 150 -17.20 -2.75 -1.38
N ILE A 151 -16.15 -3.57 -1.21
CA ILE A 151 -15.21 -3.45 -0.07
C ILE A 151 -14.53 -2.07 -0.06
N ARG A 152 -14.16 -1.54 -1.21
CA ARG A 152 -13.52 -0.21 -1.32
C ARG A 152 -14.41 0.91 -0.78
N GLU A 153 -15.71 0.86 -1.06
CA GLU A 153 -16.67 1.84 -0.55
C GLU A 153 -16.79 1.78 0.98
N GLU A 154 -16.82 0.57 1.53
CA GLU A 154 -16.89 0.37 2.99
C GLU A 154 -15.61 0.82 3.70
N ILE A 155 -14.43 0.55 3.12
CA ILE A 155 -13.16 1.10 3.64
C ILE A 155 -13.22 2.63 3.62
N SER A 156 -13.66 3.24 2.52
CA SER A 156 -13.76 4.70 2.39
C SER A 156 -14.64 5.32 3.47
N LYS A 157 -15.78 4.68 3.80
CA LYS A 157 -16.67 5.10 4.90
C LYS A 157 -15.96 5.02 6.26
N GLU A 158 -15.22 3.94 6.52
CA GLU A 158 -14.52 3.75 7.79
C GLU A 158 -13.36 4.74 7.99
N ILE A 159 -12.67 5.15 6.92
CA ILE A 159 -11.52 6.07 6.98
C ILE A 159 -11.82 7.51 6.53
N HIS A 160 -13.08 7.87 6.37
CA HIS A 160 -13.51 9.18 5.82
C HIS A 160 -12.95 10.41 6.55
N HIS A 161 -12.56 10.29 7.82
CA HIS A 161 -11.96 11.35 8.62
C HIS A 161 -10.41 11.36 8.59
N SER A 162 -9.78 10.48 7.83
CA SER A 162 -8.32 10.35 7.79
C SER A 162 -7.63 11.35 6.86
N CYS A 163 -8.34 11.91 5.87
CA CYS A 163 -7.79 12.89 4.94
C CYS A 163 -8.88 13.82 4.39
N GLU A 164 -8.49 14.76 3.50
CA GLU A 164 -9.45 15.65 2.83
C GLU A 164 -10.40 14.86 1.92
N PRO A 165 -11.68 15.26 1.78
CA PRO A 165 -12.68 14.49 1.03
C PRO A 165 -12.31 14.18 -0.43
N ASN A 166 -11.58 15.07 -1.09
CA ASN A 166 -11.14 14.89 -2.47
C ASN A 166 -9.93 13.95 -2.62
N GLN A 167 -9.34 13.50 -1.51
CA GLN A 167 -8.17 12.61 -1.49
C GLN A 167 -8.49 11.21 -0.97
N ILE A 168 -9.73 10.96 -0.55
CA ILE A 168 -10.13 9.70 0.10
C ILE A 168 -9.82 8.47 -0.76
N GLU A 169 -10.14 8.50 -2.06
CA GLU A 169 -9.87 7.38 -2.97
C GLU A 169 -8.37 7.07 -3.06
N LYS A 170 -7.52 8.11 -3.08
CA LYS A 170 -6.06 7.96 -3.12
C LYS A 170 -5.48 7.47 -1.80
N PHE A 171 -6.11 7.86 -0.68
CA PHE A 171 -5.77 7.30 0.62
C PHE A 171 -6.11 5.80 0.67
N VAL A 172 -7.30 5.41 0.19
CA VAL A 172 -7.74 4.00 0.13
C VAL A 172 -6.80 3.18 -0.75
N ASP A 173 -6.42 3.67 -1.93
CA ASP A 173 -5.48 2.99 -2.83
C ASP A 173 -4.17 2.64 -2.10
N ARG A 174 -3.55 3.63 -1.45
CA ARG A 174 -2.28 3.45 -0.72
C ARG A 174 -2.44 2.60 0.54
N LEU A 175 -3.57 2.69 1.23
CA LEU A 175 -3.87 1.84 2.38
C LEU A 175 -3.97 0.37 1.97
N ILE A 176 -4.67 0.08 0.86
CA ILE A 176 -4.79 -1.28 0.33
C ILE A 176 -3.43 -1.79 -0.11
N GLU A 177 -2.63 -0.97 -0.80
CA GLU A 177 -1.28 -1.34 -1.22
C GLU A 177 -0.40 -1.72 -0.03
N ARG A 178 -0.29 -0.84 0.99
CA ARG A 178 0.50 -1.12 2.20
C ARG A 178 -0.01 -2.35 2.96
N TRP A 179 -1.32 -2.53 3.03
CA TRP A 179 -1.92 -3.71 3.63
C TRP A 179 -1.49 -4.98 2.89
N LEU A 180 -1.59 -5.00 1.56
CA LEU A 180 -1.18 -6.16 0.75
C LEU A 180 0.31 -6.46 0.89
N THR A 181 1.17 -5.44 0.88
CA THR A 181 2.62 -5.60 1.12
C THR A 181 2.90 -6.18 2.52
N LEU A 182 2.19 -5.71 3.55
CA LEU A 182 2.33 -6.23 4.91
C LEU A 182 1.91 -7.71 4.98
N VAL A 183 0.75 -8.04 4.39
CA VAL A 183 0.26 -9.43 4.34
C VAL A 183 1.23 -10.33 3.61
N GLU A 184 1.72 -9.93 2.44
CA GLU A 184 2.71 -10.70 1.68
C GLU A 184 3.98 -10.95 2.51
N THR A 185 4.48 -9.91 3.18
CA THR A 185 5.67 -10.00 4.03
C THR A 185 5.45 -11.01 5.16
N LYS A 186 4.28 -10.97 5.82
CA LYS A 186 3.95 -11.84 6.96
C LYS A 186 3.74 -13.28 6.53
N ILE A 187 3.07 -13.54 5.42
CA ILE A 187 2.88 -14.89 4.85
C ILE A 187 4.23 -15.55 4.53
N ARG A 188 5.21 -14.78 4.04
CA ARG A 188 6.56 -15.28 3.70
C ARG A 188 7.48 -15.45 4.92
N SER A 189 7.07 -14.97 6.09
CA SER A 189 7.89 -14.98 7.31
C SER A 189 7.49 -16.11 8.27
N ASP A 190 8.40 -16.50 9.16
CA ASP A 190 8.08 -17.41 10.26
C ASP A 190 7.11 -16.79 11.29
N TYR A 191 7.01 -15.45 11.32
CA TYR A 191 6.13 -14.70 12.23
C TYR A 191 4.94 -14.11 11.47
N LYS A 192 3.85 -14.88 11.41
CA LYS A 192 2.67 -14.59 10.57
C LYS A 192 1.69 -13.57 11.17
N LEU A 193 1.88 -13.14 12.42
CA LEU A 193 0.94 -12.27 13.13
C LEU A 193 1.05 -10.81 12.69
N ILE A 194 -0.10 -10.22 12.38
CA ILE A 194 -0.31 -8.78 12.16
C ILE A 194 -1.07 -8.22 13.35
N SER A 195 -0.44 -7.34 14.11
CA SER A 195 -1.07 -6.71 15.26
C SER A 195 -2.00 -5.57 14.83
N GLY A 196 -2.96 -5.23 15.68
CA GLY A 196 -3.74 -4.00 15.49
C GLY A 196 -2.89 -2.73 15.45
N VAL A 197 -1.73 -2.75 16.11
CA VAL A 197 -0.74 -1.66 16.08
C VAL A 197 -0.13 -1.50 14.68
N ASP A 198 0.16 -2.59 13.97
CA ASP A 198 0.69 -2.52 12.60
C ASP A 198 -0.28 -1.80 11.66
N ILE A 199 -1.56 -2.17 11.71
CA ILE A 199 -2.62 -1.54 10.90
C ILE A 199 -2.78 -0.06 11.27
N TYR A 200 -2.82 0.25 12.57
CA TYR A 200 -2.95 1.63 13.02
C TYR A 200 -1.76 2.48 12.61
N SER A 201 -0.55 1.91 12.60
CA SER A 201 0.67 2.59 12.19
C SER A 201 0.64 2.93 10.71
N ILE A 202 0.24 1.98 9.85
CA ILE A 202 0.01 2.24 8.42
C ILE A 202 -0.96 3.41 8.21
N ILE A 203 -2.13 3.37 8.86
CA ILE A 203 -3.12 4.45 8.73
C ILE A 203 -2.54 5.77 9.24
N SER A 204 -1.81 5.74 10.36
CA SER A 204 -1.24 6.96 10.94
C SER A 204 -0.16 7.59 10.07
N GLU A 205 0.73 6.80 9.47
CA GLU A 205 1.73 7.27 8.52
C GLU A 205 1.07 7.88 7.29
N LEU A 206 0.06 7.21 6.72
CA LEU A 206 -0.70 7.74 5.59
C LEU A 206 -1.38 9.06 5.94
N ARG A 207 -1.92 9.22 7.15
CA ARG A 207 -2.48 10.52 7.59
C ARG A 207 -1.43 11.63 7.57
N GLU A 208 -0.20 11.36 7.98
CA GLU A 208 0.88 12.35 7.95
C GLU A 208 1.28 12.74 6.53
N GLU A 209 1.28 11.79 5.60
CA GLU A 209 1.58 12.04 4.17
C GLU A 209 0.51 12.87 3.46
N PHE A 210 -0.75 12.73 3.88
CA PHE A 210 -1.89 13.43 3.30
C PHE A 210 -2.20 14.77 3.96
N LYS A 211 -1.38 15.22 4.92
CA LYS A 211 -1.52 16.57 5.50
C LYS A 211 -1.26 17.65 4.46
N ARG A 212 -1.93 18.80 4.63
CA ARG A 212 -1.81 19.96 3.74
C ARG A 212 -0.39 20.53 3.63
N ASP A 213 0.45 20.31 4.64
CA ASP A 213 1.83 20.77 4.71
C ASP A 213 2.86 19.68 4.39
N ASN A 214 2.39 18.54 3.85
CA ASN A 214 3.21 17.43 3.39
C ASN A 214 2.75 16.92 2.00
N LEU A 215 3.51 16.00 1.40
CA LEU A 215 3.15 15.30 0.16
C LEU A 215 3.57 13.82 0.26
N PRO A 216 2.81 12.89 -0.32
CA PRO A 216 3.20 11.48 -0.32
C PRO A 216 4.35 11.22 -1.28
N VAL A 217 5.19 10.23 -0.98
CA VAL A 217 6.26 9.75 -1.87
C VAL A 217 5.87 8.40 -2.45
N ASP A 218 6.16 8.20 -3.74
CA ASP A 218 5.85 6.94 -4.43
C ASP A 218 7.11 6.07 -4.54
N SER A 219 7.13 4.97 -3.79
CA SER A 219 8.26 4.03 -3.73
C SER A 219 8.63 3.47 -5.10
N GLU A 220 7.64 3.18 -5.95
CA GLU A 220 7.89 2.69 -7.31
C GLU A 220 8.67 3.68 -8.20
N ILE A 221 8.56 4.98 -7.93
CA ILE A 221 9.37 6.00 -8.60
C ILE A 221 10.79 6.01 -8.02
N MET A 222 10.92 5.81 -6.71
CA MET A 222 12.21 5.86 -6.01
C MET A 222 13.10 4.64 -6.31
N GLU A 223 12.49 3.48 -6.57
CA GLU A 223 13.20 2.20 -6.76
C GLU A 223 13.52 1.86 -8.23
N ILE A 224 13.13 2.72 -9.17
CA ILE A 224 13.33 2.46 -10.59
C ILE A 224 14.83 2.41 -10.97
N GLN A 225 15.19 1.49 -11.86
CA GLN A 225 16.54 1.42 -12.42
C GLN A 225 16.61 2.20 -13.73
N LEU A 226 17.52 3.18 -13.80
CA LEU A 226 17.67 4.08 -14.95
C LEU A 226 18.99 3.83 -15.69
N GLU A 227 18.91 3.90 -17.02
CA GLU A 227 20.08 3.89 -17.90
C GLU A 227 20.56 5.34 -18.14
N TYR A 228 21.71 5.68 -17.58
CA TYR A 228 22.33 7.02 -17.69
C TYR A 228 22.48 7.50 -19.13
N GLU A 229 22.80 6.58 -20.03
CA GLU A 229 23.09 6.83 -21.44
C GLU A 229 21.86 7.42 -22.17
N SER A 230 20.65 7.11 -21.69
CA SER A 230 19.40 7.70 -22.21
C SER A 230 19.30 9.21 -21.97
N TYR A 231 20.06 9.75 -21.03
CA TYR A 231 20.01 11.15 -20.60
C TYR A 231 21.15 12.02 -21.13
N TRP A 232 22.12 11.45 -21.86
CA TRP A 232 23.30 12.16 -22.38
C TRP A 232 23.01 13.45 -23.18
N ARG A 233 21.84 13.55 -23.81
CA ARG A 233 21.42 14.69 -24.66
C ARG A 233 20.72 15.78 -23.89
N TYR A 234 20.31 15.53 -22.64
CA TYR A 234 19.59 16.48 -21.81
C TYR A 234 20.52 17.64 -21.43
N MET A 235 19.99 18.86 -21.40
CA MET A 235 20.78 20.06 -21.12
C MET A 235 21.34 20.03 -19.70
N PHE A 236 20.61 19.50 -18.71
CA PHE A 236 21.14 19.42 -17.35
C PHE A 236 22.41 18.56 -17.28
N ILE A 237 22.49 17.46 -18.05
CA ILE A 237 23.72 16.64 -18.17
C ILE A 237 24.82 17.42 -18.88
N LYS A 238 24.51 18.13 -19.97
CA LYS A 238 25.48 19.00 -20.64
C LYS A 238 26.01 20.10 -19.72
N GLN A 239 25.19 20.62 -18.80
CA GLN A 239 25.64 21.58 -17.78
C GLN A 239 26.66 20.94 -16.82
N LEU A 240 26.42 19.70 -16.39
CA LEU A 240 27.37 18.95 -15.55
C LEU A 240 28.67 18.62 -16.30
N ASP A 241 28.60 18.40 -17.61
CA ASP A 241 29.79 18.29 -18.46
C ASP A 241 30.58 19.60 -18.48
N LEU A 242 29.92 20.77 -18.56
CA LEU A 242 30.61 22.06 -18.60
C LEU A 242 31.45 22.36 -17.36
N ILE A 243 31.08 21.79 -16.21
CA ILE A 243 31.80 21.94 -14.94
C ILE A 243 32.60 20.68 -14.58
N HIS A 244 32.78 19.76 -15.52
CA HIS A 244 33.57 18.53 -15.38
C HIS A 244 33.16 17.64 -14.19
N MET A 245 31.85 17.47 -13.92
CA MET A 245 31.41 16.53 -12.89
C MET A 245 31.73 15.08 -13.27
N SER A 246 31.96 14.25 -12.24
CA SER A 246 32.19 12.81 -12.42
C SER A 246 30.95 12.10 -12.99
N GLU A 247 31.18 10.98 -13.69
CA GLU A 247 30.07 10.16 -14.21
C GLU A 247 29.15 9.67 -13.08
N LYS A 248 29.71 9.28 -11.94
CA LYS A 248 28.93 8.87 -10.75
C LYS A 248 27.99 9.98 -10.28
N THR A 249 28.45 11.23 -10.26
CA THR A 249 27.60 12.38 -9.92
C THR A 249 26.49 12.59 -10.95
N LYS A 250 26.78 12.39 -12.24
CA LYS A 250 25.77 12.50 -13.29
C LYS A 250 24.70 11.40 -13.18
N ARG A 251 25.07 10.19 -12.77
CA ARG A 251 24.12 9.10 -12.49
C ARG A 251 23.14 9.49 -11.37
N TYR A 252 23.63 10.02 -10.26
CA TYR A 252 22.76 10.55 -9.20
C TYR A 252 21.87 11.71 -9.68
N ALA A 253 22.41 12.60 -10.51
CA ALA A 253 21.61 13.68 -11.09
C ALA A 253 20.48 13.17 -12.00
N VAL A 254 20.69 12.07 -12.73
CA VAL A 254 19.63 11.42 -13.52
C VAL A 254 18.54 10.86 -12.62
N GLU A 255 18.92 10.18 -11.54
CA GLU A 255 17.97 9.64 -10.55
C GLU A 255 17.12 10.77 -9.94
N ASP A 256 17.77 11.80 -9.38
CA ASP A 256 17.08 12.95 -8.78
C ASP A 256 16.18 13.66 -9.80
N TYR A 257 16.66 13.89 -11.03
CA TYR A 257 15.88 14.49 -12.11
C TYR A 257 14.61 13.68 -12.43
N TYR A 258 14.77 12.37 -12.64
CA TYR A 258 13.65 11.49 -12.98
C TYR A 258 12.64 11.42 -11.83
N GLN A 259 13.11 11.16 -10.61
CA GLN A 259 12.27 11.05 -9.43
C GLN A 259 11.47 12.33 -9.20
N SER A 260 12.13 13.49 -9.24
CA SER A 260 11.44 14.78 -9.09
C SER A 260 10.42 15.02 -10.21
N ARG A 261 10.77 14.75 -11.47
CA ARG A 261 9.88 14.96 -12.62
C ARG A 261 8.64 14.07 -12.55
N GLU A 262 8.81 12.77 -12.33
CA GLU A 262 7.70 11.81 -12.28
C GLU A 262 6.84 12.01 -11.04
N GLN A 263 7.45 12.30 -9.88
CA GLN A 263 6.71 12.58 -8.66
C GLN A 263 5.84 13.84 -8.80
N ARG A 264 6.39 14.93 -9.36
CA ARG A 264 5.64 16.17 -9.66
C ARG A 264 4.47 15.90 -10.61
N SER A 265 4.70 15.11 -11.66
CA SER A 265 3.68 14.72 -12.65
C SER A 265 2.55 13.92 -12.00
N ARG A 266 2.89 12.97 -11.14
CA ARG A 266 1.92 12.15 -10.41
C ARG A 266 1.10 12.98 -9.45
N TRP A 267 1.74 13.80 -8.62
CA TRP A 267 1.02 14.68 -7.70
C TRP A 267 0.03 15.61 -8.41
N ALA A 268 0.39 16.12 -9.59
CA ALA A 268 -0.51 16.93 -10.40
C ALA A 268 -1.72 16.13 -10.90
N ARG A 269 -1.48 14.91 -11.41
CA ARG A 269 -2.53 14.02 -11.92
C ARG A 269 -3.49 13.54 -10.84
N GLU A 270 -2.97 13.30 -9.64
CA GLU A 270 -3.71 12.79 -8.48
C GLU A 270 -4.31 13.88 -7.60
N GLY A 271 -4.12 15.16 -7.95
CA GLY A 271 -4.74 16.28 -7.24
C GLY A 271 -4.12 16.59 -5.88
N PHE A 272 -2.86 16.20 -5.65
CA PHE A 272 -2.12 16.52 -4.42
C PHE A 272 -1.63 17.96 -4.37
N LEU A 273 -1.48 18.61 -5.54
CA LEU A 273 -0.94 19.97 -5.65
C LEU A 273 -2.04 21.02 -5.74
N TYR A 274 -1.81 22.16 -5.11
CA TYR A 274 -2.64 23.34 -5.31
C TYR A 274 -2.34 24.00 -6.66
N PRO A 275 -3.31 24.70 -7.29
CA PRO A 275 -3.07 25.42 -8.53
C PRO A 275 -1.89 26.41 -8.42
N GLY A 276 -0.92 26.27 -9.35
CA GLY A 276 0.29 27.09 -9.41
C GLY A 276 1.30 26.86 -8.28
N GLU A 277 1.15 25.78 -7.48
CA GLU A 277 2.08 25.46 -6.40
C GLU A 277 3.50 25.17 -6.92
N LEU A 278 3.61 24.37 -7.98
CA LEU A 278 4.91 24.08 -8.62
C LEU A 278 5.56 25.34 -9.18
N ASP A 279 4.81 26.22 -9.83
CA ASP A 279 5.36 27.48 -10.38
C ASP A 279 5.93 28.38 -9.27
N LYS A 280 5.24 28.44 -8.12
CA LYS A 280 5.72 29.19 -6.95
C LYS A 280 6.98 28.55 -6.37
N TYR A 281 7.02 27.22 -6.31
CA TYR A 281 8.18 26.49 -5.84
C TYR A 281 9.40 26.71 -6.77
N ASP A 282 9.22 26.58 -8.08
CA ASP A 282 10.26 26.80 -9.07
C ASP A 282 10.79 28.24 -9.01
N LYS A 283 9.92 29.25 -8.84
CA LYS A 283 10.34 30.65 -8.60
C LYS A 283 11.18 30.80 -7.33
N LYS A 284 10.79 30.13 -6.24
CA LYS A 284 11.57 30.14 -4.99
C LYS A 284 12.96 29.54 -5.22
N LEU A 285 13.05 28.39 -5.88
CA LEU A 285 14.32 27.75 -6.21
C LEU A 285 15.22 28.65 -7.06
N LYS A 286 14.68 29.30 -8.09
CA LYS A 286 15.43 30.26 -8.93
C LYS A 286 16.01 31.41 -8.11
N VAL A 287 15.24 31.99 -7.20
CA VAL A 287 15.71 33.09 -6.34
C VAL A 287 16.84 32.65 -5.43
N GLU A 288 16.74 31.48 -4.80
CA GLU A 288 17.82 30.96 -3.97
C GLU A 288 19.07 30.60 -4.80
N TRP A 289 18.88 30.03 -5.98
CA TRP A 289 19.95 29.83 -6.95
C TRP A 289 20.65 31.13 -7.34
N GLU A 290 19.91 32.17 -7.71
CA GLU A 290 20.46 33.45 -8.15
C GLU A 290 21.31 34.11 -7.05
N ARG A 291 20.84 34.09 -5.80
CA ARG A 291 21.60 34.61 -4.65
C ARG A 291 22.94 33.89 -4.49
N GLN A 292 22.92 32.57 -4.52
CA GLN A 292 24.13 31.77 -4.35
C GLN A 292 25.07 31.92 -5.55
N PHE A 293 24.51 31.97 -6.75
CA PHE A 293 25.25 32.17 -7.99
C PHE A 293 26.00 33.50 -7.97
N GLU A 294 25.32 34.62 -7.67
CA GLU A 294 25.96 35.94 -7.56
C GLU A 294 26.95 36.02 -6.40
N PHE A 295 26.68 35.34 -5.28
CA PHE A 295 27.62 35.25 -4.17
C PHE A 295 28.93 34.57 -4.55
N GLU A 296 28.89 33.36 -5.13
CA GLU A 296 30.10 32.65 -5.57
C GLU A 296 30.81 33.40 -6.70
N LYS A 297 30.03 34.06 -7.56
CA LYS A 297 30.54 34.94 -8.61
C LYS A 297 31.33 36.12 -8.03
N SER A 298 30.87 36.72 -6.94
CA SER A 298 31.53 37.87 -6.31
C SER A 298 32.86 37.55 -5.63
N LYS A 299 33.10 36.28 -5.24
CA LYS A 299 34.35 35.86 -4.56
C LYS A 299 35.57 35.85 -5.47
N ASN A 300 35.39 35.81 -6.79
CA ASN A 300 36.46 35.55 -7.75
C ASN A 300 36.55 36.64 -8.82
N ASN A 301 37.79 36.97 -9.22
CA ASN A 301 38.09 38.04 -10.20
C ASN A 301 38.16 37.57 -11.67
N TYR A 302 37.65 36.38 -12.01
CA TYR A 302 37.55 35.86 -13.40
C TYR A 302 38.87 35.78 -14.19
N LEU A 303 39.97 35.42 -13.55
CA LEU A 303 41.28 35.54 -14.19
C LEU A 303 41.62 34.35 -15.11
N LYS A 304 41.06 33.16 -14.88
CA LYS A 304 41.29 31.95 -15.70
C LYS A 304 40.02 31.15 -15.99
N LYS A 305 40.08 30.28 -17.01
CA LYS A 305 38.96 29.38 -17.38
C LYS A 305 38.70 28.32 -16.32
N GLU A 306 39.74 27.83 -15.66
CA GLU A 306 39.67 26.85 -14.59
C GLU A 306 38.89 27.40 -13.38
N ASP A 307 39.02 28.70 -13.11
CA ASP A 307 38.30 29.39 -12.03
C ASP A 307 36.78 29.31 -12.26
N LEU A 308 36.32 29.42 -13.52
CA LEU A 308 34.90 29.36 -13.88
C LEU A 308 34.30 27.95 -13.66
N ILE A 309 35.10 26.91 -13.92
CA ILE A 309 34.70 25.52 -13.67
C ILE A 309 34.57 25.29 -12.16
N GLN A 310 35.57 25.73 -11.39
CA GLN A 310 35.56 25.58 -9.93
C GLN A 310 34.36 26.31 -9.31
N ILE A 311 34.07 27.55 -9.73
CA ILE A 311 32.88 28.29 -9.28
C ILE A 311 31.61 27.48 -9.59
N GLY A 312 31.50 26.92 -10.79
CA GLY A 312 30.33 26.12 -11.14
C GLY A 312 30.18 24.84 -10.31
N GLN A 313 31.30 24.20 -9.94
CA GLN A 313 31.31 23.08 -9.00
C GLN A 313 30.87 23.51 -7.60
N GLU A 314 31.32 24.67 -7.11
CA GLU A 314 30.95 25.21 -5.80
C GLU A 314 29.45 25.54 -5.73
N ILE A 315 28.90 26.18 -6.77
CA ILE A 315 27.47 26.45 -6.90
C ILE A 315 26.69 25.13 -6.90
N TYR A 316 27.05 24.20 -7.79
CA TYR A 316 26.40 22.89 -7.88
C TYR A 316 26.38 22.16 -6.52
N ASN A 317 27.55 22.03 -5.89
CA ASN A 317 27.71 21.32 -4.63
C ASN A 317 26.93 21.96 -3.48
N THR A 318 26.67 23.26 -3.53
CA THR A 318 25.82 23.94 -2.54
C THR A 318 24.40 23.40 -2.59
N PHE A 319 23.81 23.32 -3.78
CA PHE A 319 22.44 22.81 -3.99
C PHE A 319 22.30 21.30 -3.87
N GLN A 320 23.41 20.55 -3.79
CA GLN A 320 23.37 19.15 -3.38
C GLN A 320 23.23 18.98 -1.86
N LYS A 321 23.68 19.98 -1.09
CA LYS A 321 23.69 19.97 0.38
C LYS A 321 22.49 20.69 0.98
N THR A 322 22.02 21.76 0.33
CA THR A 322 20.86 22.52 0.77
C THR A 322 19.61 22.05 0.02
N GLY A 323 18.56 21.76 0.77
CA GLY A 323 17.26 21.35 0.21
C GLY A 323 16.21 22.37 0.59
N GLU A 324 15.61 23.02 -0.42
CA GLU A 324 14.47 23.89 -0.21
C GLU A 324 13.18 23.07 -0.32
N PRO A 325 12.42 22.91 0.77
CA PRO A 325 11.23 22.09 0.74
C PRO A 325 10.08 22.80 -0.01
N ILE A 326 9.28 22.02 -0.74
CA ILE A 326 8.06 22.52 -1.42
C ILE A 326 6.96 22.85 -0.40
N ARG A 327 6.84 22.02 0.64
CA ARG A 327 5.96 22.21 1.79
C ARG A 327 6.76 21.97 3.06
N LYS A 328 6.37 22.61 4.15
CA LYS A 328 7.13 22.65 5.41
C LYS A 328 7.61 21.27 5.90
N ASN A 329 6.79 20.23 5.77
CA ASN A 329 7.11 18.89 6.27
C ASN A 329 7.54 17.90 5.18
N PHE A 330 7.65 18.34 3.92
CA PHE A 330 8.22 17.51 2.85
C PHE A 330 9.73 17.72 2.79
N SER A 331 10.50 16.78 3.33
CA SER A 331 11.96 16.92 3.50
C SER A 331 12.82 16.08 2.57
N ASP A 332 12.22 15.28 1.68
CA ASP A 332 13.00 14.40 0.82
C ASP A 332 13.88 15.17 -0.18
N PRO A 333 15.22 15.00 -0.13
CA PRO A 333 16.14 15.85 -0.89
C PRO A 333 16.01 15.72 -2.41
N PHE A 334 15.58 14.54 -2.90
CA PHE A 334 15.49 14.24 -4.32
C PHE A 334 14.64 15.28 -5.07
N LEU A 335 13.55 15.77 -4.44
CA LEU A 335 12.65 16.71 -5.09
C LEU A 335 13.38 18.02 -5.40
N SER A 336 14.09 18.56 -4.41
CA SER A 336 14.81 19.83 -4.54
C SER A 336 15.98 19.73 -5.53
N ARG A 337 16.81 18.69 -5.40
CA ARG A 337 17.94 18.42 -6.31
C ARG A 337 17.46 18.22 -7.75
N GLY A 338 16.48 17.35 -7.92
CA GLY A 338 15.85 17.08 -9.20
C GLY A 338 15.16 18.30 -9.81
N SER A 339 14.53 19.16 -9.00
CA SER A 339 13.91 20.39 -9.49
C SER A 339 14.95 21.36 -10.05
N TYR A 340 16.12 21.49 -9.42
CA TYR A 340 17.21 22.25 -10.03
C TYR A 340 17.71 21.62 -11.33
N HIS A 341 17.74 20.29 -11.44
CA HIS A 341 18.05 19.63 -12.71
C HIS A 341 17.00 19.92 -13.79
N ILE A 342 15.70 19.92 -13.45
CA ILE A 342 14.61 20.32 -14.36
C ILE A 342 14.81 21.76 -14.85
N LEU A 343 15.00 22.70 -13.93
CA LEU A 343 15.23 24.12 -14.26
C LEU A 343 16.53 24.31 -15.08
N SER A 344 17.55 23.50 -14.82
CA SER A 344 18.81 23.50 -15.54
C SER A 344 18.65 22.93 -16.95
N ASP A 345 17.75 21.96 -17.13
CA ASP A 345 17.40 21.39 -18.42
C ASP A 345 16.69 22.41 -19.32
N GLU A 346 15.87 23.26 -18.71
CA GLU A 346 15.15 24.36 -19.36
C GLU A 346 16.01 25.63 -19.54
N LEU A 347 17.28 25.60 -19.12
CA LEU A 347 18.24 26.72 -19.12
C LEU A 347 17.80 27.94 -18.28
N GLU A 348 16.84 27.77 -17.37
CA GLU A 348 16.39 28.82 -16.47
C GLU A 348 17.37 29.03 -15.31
N VAL A 349 18.10 27.98 -14.94
CA VAL A 349 19.27 28.06 -14.04
C VAL A 349 20.47 27.39 -14.69
N GLY A 350 21.66 27.62 -14.15
CA GLY A 350 22.85 26.92 -14.59
C GLY A 350 24.00 26.92 -13.61
N TRP A 351 24.96 26.04 -13.86
CA TRP A 351 26.06 25.83 -12.91
C TRP A 351 27.28 26.67 -13.28
N HIS A 352 27.70 26.62 -14.55
CA HIS A 352 28.83 27.42 -15.02
C HIS A 352 28.43 28.91 -15.16
N PRO A 353 29.27 29.90 -14.79
CA PRO A 353 28.94 31.32 -14.94
C PRO A 353 28.64 31.84 -16.36
N GLN A 354 28.84 30.99 -17.37
CA GLN A 354 28.66 31.27 -18.80
C GLN A 354 27.84 30.15 -19.46
N TYR A 355 27.04 29.40 -18.67
CA TYR A 355 26.32 28.23 -19.15
C TYR A 355 25.42 28.56 -20.34
N TYR A 356 24.69 29.68 -20.28
CA TYR A 356 23.75 30.10 -21.31
C TYR A 356 24.46 30.31 -22.66
N GLU A 357 25.56 31.05 -22.68
CA GLU A 357 26.34 31.31 -23.88
C GLU A 357 26.94 30.02 -24.45
N LYS A 358 27.52 29.17 -23.58
CA LYS A 358 28.18 27.92 -23.98
C LYS A 358 27.21 26.85 -24.51
N LEU A 359 25.98 26.81 -24.02
CA LEU A 359 25.00 25.80 -24.41
C LEU A 359 24.11 26.26 -25.56
N LYS A 360 23.73 27.54 -25.60
CA LYS A 360 22.95 28.10 -26.71
C LYS A 360 23.73 28.12 -28.02
N SER A 361 25.02 28.47 -27.98
CA SER A 361 25.92 28.41 -29.15
C SER A 361 26.15 26.99 -29.66
N ARG A 362 26.09 25.98 -28.78
CA ARG A 362 26.28 24.57 -29.12
C ARG A 362 25.02 23.93 -29.71
N ASN A 363 23.83 24.35 -29.28
CA ASN A 363 22.56 23.91 -29.87
C ASN A 363 22.35 24.49 -31.28
N MET A 364 22.80 25.73 -31.56
CA MET A 364 22.73 26.30 -32.92
C MET A 364 23.64 25.55 -33.91
N LYS A 365 24.87 25.19 -33.51
CA LYS A 365 25.81 24.46 -34.38
C LYS A 365 25.38 23.02 -34.71
N ASN A 366 24.66 22.36 -33.81
CA ASN A 366 24.18 21.00 -34.03
C ASN A 366 22.83 20.93 -34.79
N GLY A 367 22.15 22.07 -34.97
CA GLY A 367 20.94 22.18 -35.79
C GLY A 367 21.26 22.30 -37.29
N ASP A 368 22.39 22.93 -37.63
CA ASP A 368 22.83 23.14 -39.02
C ASP A 368 23.56 21.94 -39.64
N GLU A 369 23.81 20.86 -38.88
CA GLU A 369 24.44 19.61 -39.36
C GLU A 369 23.41 18.50 -39.68
N ASN A 370 22.10 18.78 -39.57
CA ASN A 370 21.03 17.81 -39.84
C ASN A 370 20.00 18.25 -40.89
N ASP A 371 20.32 19.23 -41.73
CA ASP A 371 19.54 19.57 -42.94
C ASP A 371 20.23 19.07 -44.23
#